data_AF-A0A3D0ZCU2-F1
#
_entry.id   AF-A0A3D0ZCU2-F1
#
_cell.length_a   1.000
_cell.length_b   1.000
_cell.length_c   1.000
_cell.angle_alpha   90.00
_cell.angle_beta   90.00
_cell.angle_gamma   90.00
#
_symmetry.space_group_name_H-M   'P 1'
#
loop_
_entity.id
_entity.type
_entity.pdbx_description
1 polymer ?
#
loop_
_entity_poly.entity_id
_entity_poly.type
_entity_poly.pdbx_seq_one_letter_code
_entity_poly.pdbx_strand_id
1 'polypeptide(L)'
;MFVSIAVDPGSEGRAKELADLLGQYGFDKVQRGLWESAFVSPETLNRLKRDLDRATDAFDRLRIFQFPVEGTLALSTLRDKKWRRMIAKGGLETEAKSVLASAPAPVKKVVPRSAAMPKRT
;
A
#
# COMPACT_ATOMS: atom_id res chain seq x y z
N MET A 1 -1.17 -10.14 -7.28
CA MET A 1 -1.78 -9.03 -6.53
C MET A 1 -2.77 -8.31 -7.43
N PHE A 2 -3.80 -7.68 -6.85
CA PHE A 2 -4.72 -6.82 -7.56
C PHE A 2 -4.01 -5.52 -7.95
N VAL A 3 -4.27 -5.06 -9.18
CA VAL A 3 -3.77 -3.80 -9.70
C VAL A 3 -4.88 -3.06 -10.43
N SER A 4 -5.05 -1.78 -10.11
CA SER A 4 -5.92 -0.85 -10.82
C SER A 4 -5.09 0.30 -11.37
N ILE A 5 -5.32 0.70 -12.61
CA ILE A 5 -4.51 1.70 -13.32
C ILE A 5 -5.44 2.76 -13.89
N ALA A 6 -5.36 3.96 -13.31
CA ALA A 6 -5.99 5.15 -13.86
C ALA A 6 -5.05 5.80 -14.88
N VAL A 7 -5.60 6.12 -16.06
CA VAL A 7 -4.88 6.71 -17.20
C VAL A 7 -5.58 7.99 -17.62
N ASP A 8 -4.82 9.08 -17.66
CA ASP A 8 -5.23 10.39 -18.14
C ASP A 8 -4.25 10.80 -19.26
N PRO A 9 -4.51 10.37 -20.51
CA PRO A 9 -3.64 10.62 -21.65
C PRO A 9 -3.80 12.04 -22.21
N GLY A 10 -2.70 12.64 -22.66
CA GLY A 10 -2.68 13.99 -23.24
C GLY A 10 -3.27 14.10 -24.65
N SER A 11 -3.54 12.97 -25.32
CA SER A 11 -4.16 12.93 -26.65
C SER A 11 -4.93 11.63 -26.90
N GLU A 12 -5.81 11.62 -27.90
CA GLU A 12 -6.57 10.42 -28.30
C GLU A 12 -5.68 9.31 -28.86
N GLY A 13 -4.65 9.66 -29.64
CA GLY A 13 -3.68 8.69 -30.15
C GLY A 13 -2.97 7.95 -29.01
N ARG A 14 -2.57 8.71 -27.97
CA ARG A 14 -1.95 8.14 -26.77
C ARG A 14 -2.92 7.30 -25.94
N ALA A 15 -4.17 7.72 -25.87
CA ALA A 15 -5.22 6.95 -25.21
C ALA A 15 -5.37 5.55 -25.83
N LYS A 16 -5.30 5.46 -27.17
CA LYS A 16 -5.36 4.18 -27.89
C LYS A 16 -4.11 3.33 -27.63
N GLU A 17 -2.92 3.92 -27.75
CA GLU A 17 -1.64 3.24 -27.51
C GLU A 17 -1.57 2.63 -26.11
N LEU A 18 -1.98 3.39 -25.08
CA LEU A 18 -2.00 2.92 -23.70
C LEU A 18 -3.08 1.85 -23.46
N ALA A 19 -4.24 1.96 -24.11
CA ALA A 19 -5.28 0.94 -24.03
C ALA A 19 -4.83 -0.40 -24.62
N ASP A 20 -4.19 -0.36 -25.79
CA ASP A 20 -3.65 -1.55 -26.46
C ASP A 20 -2.56 -2.21 -25.61
N LEU A 21 -1.64 -1.40 -25.04
CA LEU A 21 -0.59 -1.87 -24.13
C LEU A 21 -1.19 -2.55 -22.88
N LEU A 22 -2.17 -1.93 -22.22
CA LEU A 22 -2.79 -2.49 -21.03
C LEU A 22 -3.53 -3.80 -21.33
N GLY A 23 -4.19 -3.89 -22.50
CA GLY A 23 -4.82 -5.13 -22.97
C GLY A 23 -3.82 -6.28 -23.17
N GLN A 24 -2.63 -6.00 -23.74
CA GLN A 24 -1.57 -7.00 -23.90
C GLN A 24 -1.05 -7.56 -22.56
N TYR A 25 -1.13 -6.75 -21.51
CA TYR A 25 -0.76 -7.14 -20.15
C TYR A 25 -1.90 -7.84 -19.38
N GLY A 26 -3.05 -8.07 -20.03
CA GLY A 26 -4.20 -8.77 -19.43
C GLY A 26 -5.00 -7.92 -18.45
N PHE A 27 -5.04 -6.60 -18.65
CA PHE A 27 -5.93 -5.71 -17.92
C PHE A 27 -7.26 -5.53 -18.65
N ASP A 28 -8.35 -5.59 -17.89
CA ASP A 28 -9.69 -5.33 -18.39
C ASP A 28 -10.04 -3.84 -18.22
N LYS A 29 -10.66 -3.26 -19.25
CA LYS A 29 -11.18 -1.89 -19.17
C LYS A 29 -12.50 -1.88 -18.39
N VAL A 30 -12.49 -1.34 -17.19
CA VAL A 30 -13.67 -1.32 -16.30
C VAL A 30 -14.47 -0.01 -16.38
N GLN A 31 -13.81 1.10 -16.74
CA GLN A 31 -14.45 2.38 -17.02
C GLN A 31 -13.57 3.24 -17.93
N ARG A 32 -14.06 4.43 -18.32
CA ARG A 32 -13.24 5.40 -19.05
C ARG A 32 -12.03 5.77 -18.19
N GLY A 33 -10.83 5.57 -18.72
CA GLY A 33 -9.60 5.95 -18.03
C GLY A 33 -9.20 5.01 -16.88
N LEU A 34 -9.83 3.82 -16.72
CA LEU A 34 -9.46 2.86 -15.68
C LEU A 34 -9.42 1.43 -16.22
N TRP A 35 -8.35 0.73 -15.85
CA TRP A 35 -8.09 -0.65 -16.19
C TRP A 35 -7.71 -1.45 -14.95
N GLU A 36 -8.16 -2.69 -14.85
CA GLU A 36 -7.97 -3.51 -13.65
C GLU A 36 -7.54 -4.92 -14.01
N SER A 37 -6.76 -5.52 -13.11
CA SER A 37 -6.41 -6.93 -13.17
C SER A 37 -6.31 -7.49 -11.75
N ALA A 38 -7.00 -8.60 -11.50
CA ALA A 38 -6.99 -9.27 -10.21
C ALA A 38 -5.66 -10.01 -9.93
N PHE A 39 -4.93 -10.38 -10.98
CA PHE A 39 -3.78 -11.29 -10.90
C PHE A 39 -2.58 -10.76 -11.66
N VAL A 40 -1.83 -9.85 -11.03
CA VAL A 40 -0.55 -9.35 -11.57
C VAL A 40 0.61 -9.78 -10.67
N SER A 41 1.69 -10.30 -11.27
CA SER A 41 2.94 -10.56 -10.54
C SER A 41 3.79 -9.28 -10.41
N PRO A 42 4.61 -9.15 -9.36
CA PRO A 42 5.51 -8.01 -9.20
C PRO A 42 6.44 -7.79 -10.40
N GLU A 43 6.93 -8.88 -11.00
CA GLU A 43 7.84 -8.86 -12.15
C GLU A 43 7.14 -8.29 -13.38
N THR A 44 5.91 -8.75 -13.67
CA THR A 44 5.09 -8.26 -14.78
C THR A 44 4.77 -6.79 -14.58
N LEU A 45 4.42 -6.37 -13.37
CA LEU A 45 4.15 -4.95 -13.10
C LEU A 45 5.41 -4.08 -13.30
N ASN A 46 6.60 -4.55 -12.91
CA ASN A 46 7.84 -3.81 -13.14
C ASN A 46 8.20 -3.69 -14.62
N ARG A 47 7.80 -4.65 -15.47
CA ARG A 47 7.91 -4.54 -16.92
C ARG A 47 6.89 -3.55 -17.47
N LEU A 48 5.62 -3.68 -17.07
CA LEU A 48 4.54 -2.77 -17.44
C LEU A 48 4.88 -1.32 -17.12
N LYS A 49 5.43 -1.02 -15.92
CA LYS A 49 5.84 0.34 -15.56
C LYS A 49 6.89 0.92 -16.50
N ARG A 50 7.83 0.10 -17.00
CA ARG A 50 8.85 0.55 -17.96
C ARG A 50 8.24 0.80 -19.34
N ASP A 51 7.31 -0.04 -19.76
CA ASP A 51 6.64 0.14 -21.05
C ASP A 51 5.67 1.32 -21.02
N LEU A 52 4.94 1.51 -19.92
CA LEU A 52 4.13 2.71 -19.68
C LEU A 52 4.99 3.98 -19.66
N ASP A 53 6.17 3.92 -19.03
CA ASP A 53 7.11 5.04 -19.07
C ASP A 53 7.50 5.35 -20.52
N ARG A 54 7.84 4.36 -21.34
CA ARG A 54 8.18 4.58 -22.76
C ARG A 54 7.01 5.10 -23.60
N ALA A 55 5.81 4.58 -23.36
CA ALA A 55 4.59 4.91 -24.10
C ALA A 55 3.93 6.22 -23.63
N THR A 56 4.52 6.95 -22.69
CA THR A 56 3.99 8.23 -22.21
C THR A 56 4.96 9.39 -22.46
N ASP A 57 4.41 10.60 -22.48
CA ASP A 57 5.15 11.86 -22.49
C ASP A 57 4.86 12.70 -21.23
N ALA A 58 5.28 13.97 -21.21
CA ALA A 58 5.16 14.83 -20.04
C ALA A 58 3.71 15.27 -19.75
N PHE A 59 2.80 15.15 -20.72
CA PHE A 59 1.40 15.54 -20.57
C PHE A 59 0.53 14.41 -20.04
N ASP A 60 0.98 13.17 -20.16
CA ASP A 60 0.28 12.00 -19.65
C ASP A 60 0.41 11.86 -18.14
N ARG A 61 -0.66 11.38 -17.50
CA ARG A 61 -0.68 11.07 -16.07
C ARG A 61 -1.22 9.67 -15.85
N LEU A 62 -0.48 8.88 -15.08
CA LEU A 62 -0.88 7.54 -14.70
C LEU A 62 -0.89 7.39 -13.20
N ARG A 63 -1.82 6.58 -12.68
CA ARG A 63 -1.84 6.19 -11.27
C ARG A 63 -2.13 4.70 -11.16
N ILE A 64 -1.19 3.97 -10.58
CA ILE A 64 -1.25 2.54 -10.35
C ILE A 64 -1.53 2.31 -8.87
N PHE A 65 -2.63 1.63 -8.58
CA PHE A 65 -3.01 1.15 -7.26
C PHE A 65 -2.69 -0.33 -7.18
N GLN A 66 -1.99 -0.77 -6.14
CA GLN A 66 -1.56 -2.14 -5.94
C GLN A 66 -2.01 -2.62 -4.57
N PHE A 67 -2.65 -3.78 -4.51
CA PHE A 67 -3.04 -4.40 -3.27
C PHE A 67 -3.05 -5.94 -3.37
N PRO A 68 -2.59 -6.67 -2.36
CA PRO A 68 -1.78 -6.20 -1.24
C PRO A 68 -0.32 -6.00 -1.65
N VAL A 69 0.34 -4.98 -1.10
CA VAL A 69 1.81 -4.85 -1.09
C VAL A 69 2.24 -4.78 0.37
N GLU A 70 2.89 -5.84 0.86
CA GLU A 70 3.21 -5.99 2.30
C GLU A 70 1.97 -5.79 3.20
N GLY A 71 0.80 -6.27 2.74
CA GLY A 71 -0.47 -6.12 3.46
C GLY A 71 -1.12 -4.73 3.36
N THR A 72 -0.52 -3.79 2.63
CA THR A 72 -1.00 -2.41 2.51
C THR A 72 -1.35 -2.05 1.06
N LEU A 73 -2.10 -0.95 0.89
CA LEU A 73 -2.35 -0.35 -0.43
C LEU A 73 -1.14 0.52 -0.82
N ALA A 74 -0.54 0.22 -1.97
CA ALA A 74 0.55 1.00 -2.54
C ALA A 74 0.10 1.71 -3.82
N LEU A 75 0.49 2.97 -3.96
CA LEU A 75 0.18 3.81 -5.09
C LEU A 75 1.48 4.23 -5.79
N SER A 76 1.56 4.06 -7.10
CA SER A 76 2.61 4.63 -7.95
C SER A 76 1.98 5.63 -8.91
N THR A 77 2.48 6.85 -8.95
CA THR A 77 2.01 7.90 -9.86
C THR A 77 3.12 8.20 -10.86
N LEU A 78 2.79 8.25 -12.15
CA LEU A 78 3.63 8.83 -13.19
C LEU A 78 3.05 10.19 -13.54
N ARG A 79 3.85 11.24 -13.37
CA ARG A 79 3.50 12.61 -13.76
C ARG A 79 4.77 13.33 -14.17
N ASP A 80 4.71 14.10 -15.25
CA ASP A 80 5.86 14.83 -15.80
C ASP A 80 7.07 13.90 -16.02
N LYS A 81 6.81 12.66 -16.49
CA LYS A 81 7.81 11.58 -16.68
C LYS A 81 8.60 11.20 -15.43
N LYS A 82 8.03 11.44 -14.24
CA LYS A 82 8.64 11.08 -12.96
C LYS A 82 7.72 10.16 -12.16
N TRP A 83 8.24 8.99 -11.82
CA TRP A 83 7.57 8.07 -10.91
C TRP A 83 7.65 8.57 -9.47
N ARG A 84 6.51 8.58 -8.79
CA ARG A 84 6.40 8.81 -7.34
C ARG A 84 5.67 7.64 -6.72
N ARG A 85 6.08 7.22 -5.53
CA ARG A 85 5.44 6.14 -4.78
C ARG A 85 4.89 6.67 -3.46
N MET A 86 3.68 6.23 -3.12
CA MET A 86 3.01 6.50 -1.87
C MET A 86 2.49 5.17 -1.32
N ILE A 87 2.76 4.88 -0.04
CA ILE A 87 2.17 3.75 0.66
C ILE A 87 1.07 4.29 1.56
N ALA A 88 -0.13 3.73 1.46
CA ALA A 88 -1.21 4.06 2.37
C ALA A 88 -0.84 3.55 3.76
N LYS A 89 -0.60 4.47 4.69
CA LYS A 89 -0.43 4.13 6.10
C LYS A 89 -1.82 3.84 6.68
N GLY A 90 -2.08 2.59 7.04
CA GLY A 90 -3.26 2.25 7.83
C GLY A 90 -3.07 2.75 9.26
N GLY A 91 -4.04 3.51 9.79
CA GLY A 91 -4.08 3.93 11.19
C GLY A 91 -4.34 2.78 12.19
N LEU A 92 -4.51 1.54 11.71
CA LEU A 92 -4.87 0.40 12.53
C LEU A 92 -3.72 -0.12 13.43
N GLU A 93 -2.46 0.20 13.13
CA GLU A 93 -1.35 -0.11 14.05
C GLU A 93 -1.17 0.94 15.16
N THR A 94 -1.74 2.14 15.02
CA THR A 94 -1.59 3.20 16.01
C THR A 94 -2.53 2.99 17.20
N GLU A 95 -3.74 2.46 16.99
CA GLU A 95 -4.67 2.16 18.08
C GLU A 95 -4.27 0.92 18.89
N ALA A 96 -3.72 -0.13 18.26
CA ALA A 96 -3.30 -1.33 19.00
C ALA A 96 -2.11 -1.07 19.94
N LYS A 97 -1.22 -0.13 19.60
CA LYS A 97 -0.08 0.27 20.46
C LYS A 97 -0.45 1.30 21.53
N SER A 98 -1.47 2.15 21.31
CA SER A 98 -1.91 3.12 22.31
C SER A 98 -2.66 2.46 23.48
N VAL A 99 -3.44 1.41 23.21
CA VAL A 99 -4.16 0.66 24.25
C VAL A 99 -3.17 -0.12 25.14
N LEU A 100 -2.17 -0.79 24.57
CA LEU A 100 -1.16 -1.52 25.35
C LEU A 100 -0.25 -0.60 26.20
N ALA A 101 -0.01 0.64 25.77
CA ALA A 101 0.79 1.62 26.51
C ALA A 101 0.03 2.28 27.68
N SER A 102 -1.29 2.12 27.75
CA SER A 102 -2.14 2.70 28.80
C SER A 102 -2.45 1.74 29.95
N ALA A 103 -1.98 0.49 29.89
CA ALA A 103 -2.23 -0.49 30.94
C ALA A 103 -1.58 -0.04 32.27
N PRO A 104 -2.34 0.13 33.37
CA PRO A 104 -1.76 0.51 34.64
C PRO A 104 -0.80 -0.58 35.15
N ALA A 105 0.33 -0.16 35.68
CA ALA A 105 1.38 -1.05 36.20
C ALA A 105 0.80 -2.05 37.23
N PRO A 106 1.27 -3.30 37.25
CA PRO A 106 0.79 -4.29 38.20
C PRO A 106 1.08 -3.81 39.63
N VAL A 107 0.02 -3.68 40.42
CA VAL A 107 0.09 -3.31 41.84
C VAL A 107 0.95 -4.34 42.57
N LYS A 108 2.11 -3.91 43.10
CA LYS A 108 2.96 -4.76 43.94
C LYS A 108 2.17 -5.14 45.20
N LYS A 109 1.80 -6.42 45.32
CA LYS A 109 1.27 -6.97 46.58
C LYS A 109 2.34 -6.81 47.66
N VAL A 110 2.09 -5.92 48.61
CA VAL A 110 2.91 -5.80 49.83
C VAL A 110 2.63 -7.05 50.66
N VAL A 111 3.62 -7.94 50.76
CA VAL A 111 3.57 -9.09 51.65
C VAL A 111 3.84 -8.59 53.08
N PRO A 112 2.93 -8.78 54.05
CA PRO A 112 3.21 -8.40 55.42
C PRO A 112 4.32 -9.29 55.99
N ARG A 113 5.38 -8.66 56.53
CA ARG A 113 6.43 -9.35 57.29
C ARG A 113 5.81 -9.89 58.58
N SER A 114 5.70 -11.21 58.69
CA SER A 114 5.34 -11.87 59.95
C SER A 114 6.45 -11.62 60.97
N ALA A 115 6.08 -11.06 62.12
CA ALA A 115 6.98 -10.79 63.24
C ALA A 115 7.49 -12.10 63.85
N ALA A 116 8.80 -12.19 64.05
CA ALA A 116 9.44 -13.28 64.76
C ALA A 116 9.11 -13.20 66.25
N MET A 117 8.67 -14.32 66.82
CA MET A 117 8.36 -14.49 68.23
C MET A 117 9.66 -14.84 68.99
N PRO A 118 10.00 -14.19 70.12
CA PRO A 118 11.23 -14.48 70.84
C PRO A 118 11.07 -15.78 71.66
N LYS A 119 12.06 -16.67 71.55
CA LYS A 119 12.20 -17.83 72.44
C LYS A 119 12.43 -17.34 73.87
N ARG A 120 11.64 -17.85 74.82
CA ARG A 120 11.98 -17.83 76.24
C ARG A 120 12.26 -19.26 76.71
N THR A 121 13.48 -19.40 77.25
CA THR A 121 13.99 -20.34 78.27
C THR A 121 13.29 -21.66 78.47
#